data_AF-A0A8T3YVZ6-F1
#
_entry.id   AF-A0A8T3YVZ6-F1
#
_cell.length_a   1.000
_cell.length_b   1.000
_cell.length_c   1.000
_cell.angle_alpha   90.00
_cell.angle_beta   90.00
_cell.angle_gamma   90.00
#
_symmetry.space_group_name_H-M   'P 1'
#
loop_
_entity.id
_entity.type
_entity.pdbx_description
1 polymer ?
#
loop_
_entity_poly.entity_id
_entity_poly.type
_entity_poly.pdbx_seq_one_letter_code
_entity_poly.pdbx_strand_id
1 'polypeptide(L)'
;MNAFDEHLARYRQEGIEYLRANLPEIQRVESLDDLKDLKLTRHTDIGVILMLQYEATAPTLFPAVRQRLMDAGVAKRHNMLHTSLKNEGTPDEVYNVTMGFYGAKLQISLDVHK
;
A
#
# COMPACT_ATOMS: atom_id res chain seq x y z
N MET A 1 -14.90 -14.13 -15.34
CA MET A 1 -14.01 -13.95 -14.18
C MET A 1 -12.89 -13.05 -14.65
N ASN A 2 -12.69 -11.88 -14.04
CA ASN A 2 -11.60 -11.00 -14.45
C ASN A 2 -10.26 -11.53 -13.87
N ALA A 3 -9.13 -11.14 -14.43
CA ALA A 3 -7.81 -11.63 -13.98
C ALA A 3 -7.58 -11.39 -12.47
N PHE A 4 -8.13 -10.32 -11.91
CA PHE A 4 -8.01 -10.02 -10.49
C PHE A 4 -8.81 -10.99 -9.60
N ASP A 5 -10.00 -11.40 -10.02
CA ASP A 5 -10.80 -12.40 -9.31
C ASP A 5 -10.06 -13.75 -9.21
N GLU A 6 -9.31 -14.12 -10.25
CA GLU A 6 -8.46 -15.32 -10.25
C GLU A 6 -7.29 -15.18 -9.26
N HIS A 7 -6.62 -14.03 -9.24
CA HIS A 7 -5.57 -13.77 -8.25
C HIS A 7 -6.10 -13.79 -6.82
N LEU A 8 -7.31 -13.26 -6.59
CA LEU A 8 -7.94 -13.23 -5.28
C LEU A 8 -8.34 -14.64 -4.81
N ALA A 9 -8.87 -15.47 -5.72
CA ALA A 9 -9.19 -16.87 -5.43
C ALA A 9 -7.93 -17.68 -5.07
N ARG A 10 -6.82 -17.45 -5.79
CA ARG A 10 -5.52 -18.08 -5.52
C ARG A 10 -4.92 -17.61 -4.21
N TYR A 11 -4.96 -16.31 -3.93
CA TYR A 11 -4.58 -15.72 -2.64
C TYR A 11 -5.32 -16.36 -1.46
N ARG A 12 -6.63 -16.60 -1.58
CA ARG A 12 -7.41 -17.26 -0.51
C ARG A 12 -6.93 -18.68 -0.19
N GLN A 13 -6.24 -19.33 -1.13
CA GLN A 13 -5.69 -20.68 -0.97
C GLN A 13 -4.21 -20.67 -0.55
N GLU A 14 -3.41 -19.78 -1.14
CA GLU A 14 -1.95 -19.79 -1.09
C GLU A 14 -1.37 -18.68 -0.18
N GLY A 15 -2.22 -17.76 0.28
CA GLY A 15 -1.87 -16.68 1.18
C GLY A 15 -1.12 -15.52 0.52
N ILE A 16 -0.56 -14.65 1.36
CA ILE A 16 0.07 -13.38 0.94
C ILE A 16 1.28 -13.57 0.02
N GLU A 17 2.02 -14.67 0.16
CA GLU A 17 3.21 -14.95 -0.65
C GLU A 17 2.86 -15.11 -2.14
N TYR A 18 1.68 -15.65 -2.45
CA TYR A 18 1.18 -15.67 -3.83
C TYR A 18 1.04 -14.26 -4.40
N LEU A 19 0.46 -13.33 -3.62
CA LEU A 19 0.28 -11.95 -4.05
C LEU A 19 1.63 -11.26 -4.26
N ARG A 20 2.60 -11.48 -3.36
CA ARG A 20 3.97 -10.97 -3.51
C ARG A 20 4.65 -11.48 -4.77
N ALA A 21 4.43 -12.75 -5.13
CA ALA A 21 5.02 -13.34 -6.32
C ALA A 21 4.33 -12.88 -7.62
N ASN A 22 3.05 -12.53 -7.58
CA ASN A 22 2.22 -12.38 -8.78
C ASN A 22 1.60 -10.98 -9.00
N LEU A 23 1.67 -10.07 -8.03
CA LEU A 23 1.24 -8.67 -8.17
C LEU A 23 2.45 -7.73 -8.11
N PRO A 24 2.99 -7.27 -9.25
CA PRO A 24 4.14 -6.37 -9.32
C PRO A 24 3.95 -5.08 -8.53
N GLU A 25 2.71 -4.62 -8.35
CA GLU A 25 2.37 -3.45 -7.55
C GLU A 25 2.77 -3.60 -6.08
N ILE A 26 2.60 -4.80 -5.50
CA ILE A 26 3.01 -5.07 -4.12
C ILE A 26 4.53 -5.01 -4.03
N GLN A 27 5.23 -5.68 -4.96
CA GLN A 27 6.69 -5.66 -4.99
C GLN A 27 7.23 -4.23 -5.11
N ARG A 28 6.62 -3.38 -5.95
CA ARG A 28 7.02 -1.99 -6.13
C ARG A 28 6.86 -1.14 -4.88
N VAL A 29 5.85 -1.41 -4.05
CA VAL A 29 5.66 -0.72 -2.77
C VAL A 29 6.62 -1.27 -1.72
N GLU A 30 6.79 -2.59 -1.67
CA GLU A 30 7.71 -3.26 -0.75
C GLU A 30 9.19 -2.96 -1.03
N SER A 31 9.53 -2.51 -2.25
CA SER A 31 10.89 -2.12 -2.64
C SER A 31 11.20 -0.63 -2.47
N LEU A 32 10.36 0.16 -1.81
CA LEU A 32 10.59 1.59 -1.64
C LEU A 32 11.58 1.86 -0.50
N ASP A 33 12.76 2.38 -0.84
CA ASP A 33 13.80 2.74 0.14
C ASP A 33 13.33 3.75 1.21
N ASP A 34 12.30 4.53 0.89
CA ASP A 34 11.74 5.56 1.77
C ASP A 34 10.80 5.00 2.86
N LEU A 35 10.34 3.76 2.71
CA LEU A 35 9.52 3.05 3.69
C LEU A 35 10.41 2.01 4.40
N LYS A 36 10.95 2.39 5.55
CA LYS A 36 11.72 1.49 6.40
C LYS A 36 10.80 0.59 7.21
N ASP A 37 11.32 -0.57 7.60
CA ASP A 37 10.66 -1.49 8.53
C ASP A 37 9.24 -1.89 8.08
N LEU A 38 9.03 -1.97 6.76
CA LEU A 38 7.73 -2.26 6.18
C LEU A 38 7.23 -3.63 6.65
N LYS A 39 6.17 -3.62 7.45
CA LYS A 39 5.61 -4.80 8.09
C LYS A 39 4.13 -4.90 7.79
N LEU A 40 3.72 -5.94 7.08
CA LEU A 40 2.29 -6.24 6.90
C LEU A 40 1.67 -6.58 8.26
N THR A 41 0.74 -5.76 8.73
CA THR A 41 0.07 -5.95 10.02
C THR A 41 -1.31 -6.55 9.87
N ARG A 42 -1.99 -6.25 8.77
CA ARG A 42 -3.35 -6.75 8.53
C ARG A 42 -3.62 -6.89 7.04
N HIS A 43 -4.34 -7.95 6.69
CA HIS A 43 -4.99 -8.07 5.38
C HIS A 43 -6.49 -8.23 5.61
N THR A 44 -7.30 -7.56 4.79
CA THR A 44 -8.76 -7.64 4.85
C THR A 44 -9.30 -7.92 3.46
N ASP A 45 -10.14 -8.94 3.37
CA ASP A 45 -10.85 -9.30 2.14
C ASP A 45 -12.33 -8.94 2.32
N ILE A 46 -12.84 -8.06 1.44
CA ILE A 46 -14.24 -7.65 1.40
C ILE A 46 -14.78 -7.89 -0.01
N GLY A 47 -15.07 -9.17 -0.29
CA GLY A 47 -15.69 -9.62 -1.54
C GLY A 47 -14.74 -9.56 -2.72
N VAL A 48 -14.65 -8.37 -3.35
CA VAL A 48 -13.80 -8.06 -4.51
C VAL A 48 -12.74 -6.99 -4.19
N ILE A 49 -12.65 -6.59 -2.92
CA ILE A 49 -11.64 -5.65 -2.43
C ILE A 49 -10.67 -6.42 -1.55
N LEU A 50 -9.38 -6.32 -1.86
CA LEU A 50 -8.31 -6.73 -0.96
C LEU A 50 -7.66 -5.47 -0.38
N MET A 51 -7.56 -5.38 0.93
CA MET A 51 -6.80 -4.33 1.61
C MET A 51 -5.62 -4.96 2.33
N LEU A 52 -4.42 -4.46 2.05
CA LEU A 52 -3.18 -4.81 2.74
C LEU A 52 -2.75 -3.59 3.55
N GLN A 53 -2.61 -3.74 4.86
CA GLN A 53 -2.19 -2.68 5.78
C GLN A 53 -0.81 -3.00 6.30
N TYR A 54 0.10 -2.06 6.09
CA TYR A 54 1.47 -2.13 6.52
C TYR A 54 1.74 -1.07 7.56
N GLU A 55 2.61 -1.38 8.51
CA GLU A 55 3.34 -0.39 9.28
C GLU A 55 4.66 -0.09 8.57
N ALA A 56 5.04 1.18 8.49
CA ALA A 56 6.33 1.60 7.96
C ALA A 56 6.84 2.81 8.73
N THR A 57 8.15 2.92 8.88
CA THR A 57 8.82 4.12 9.38
C THR A 57 9.37 4.92 8.21
N ALA A 58 9.11 6.23 8.18
CA ALA A 58 9.67 7.09 7.13
C ALA A 58 10.52 8.23 7.74
N PRO A 59 11.72 8.50 7.20
CA PRO A 59 12.65 9.48 7.77
C PRO A 59 12.19 10.95 7.60
N THR A 60 11.32 11.22 6.62
CA THR A 60 10.72 12.55 6.38
C THR A 60 9.36 12.37 5.73
N LEU A 61 8.27 12.85 6.32
CA LEU A 61 6.95 12.71 5.70
C LEU A 61 6.15 14.01 5.51
N PHE A 62 5.52 14.02 4.32
CA PHE A 62 4.67 14.99 3.62
C PHE A 62 5.27 16.36 3.24
N PRO A 63 5.33 16.71 1.92
CA PRO A 63 4.82 16.01 0.72
C PRO A 63 5.77 14.98 0.05
N ALA A 64 6.95 14.70 0.60
CA ALA A 64 8.03 13.98 -0.10
C ALA A 64 7.69 12.53 -0.56
N VAL A 65 7.22 11.65 0.34
CA VAL A 65 6.92 10.23 -0.02
C VAL A 65 5.81 10.13 -1.06
N ARG A 66 4.77 10.97 -0.96
CA ARG A 66 3.69 11.01 -1.96
C ARG A 66 4.22 11.41 -3.34
N GLN A 67 5.06 12.44 -3.40
CA GLN A 67 5.65 12.86 -4.67
C GLN A 67 6.53 11.75 -5.25
N ARG A 68 7.33 11.09 -4.42
CA ARG A 68 8.21 10.00 -4.84
C ARG A 68 7.46 8.74 -5.28
N LEU A 69 6.35 8.39 -4.64
CA LEU A 69 5.44 7.33 -5.10
C LEU A 69 4.88 7.61 -6.50
N MET A 70 4.61 8.89 -6.80
CA MET A 70 4.19 9.32 -8.13
C MET A 70 5.37 9.32 -9.13
N ASP A 71 6.53 9.81 -8.73
CA ASP A 71 7.74 9.87 -9.56
C ASP A 71 8.25 8.47 -9.92
N ALA A 72 8.14 7.51 -8.99
CA ALA A 72 8.47 6.11 -9.20
C ALA A 72 7.41 5.34 -10.01
N GLY A 73 6.30 6.00 -10.42
CA GLY A 73 5.23 5.38 -11.20
C GLY A 73 4.41 4.33 -10.45
N VAL A 74 4.57 4.25 -9.12
CA VAL A 74 3.86 3.29 -8.25
C VAL A 74 2.41 3.69 -8.07
N ALA A 75 2.14 5.00 -7.95
CA ALA A 75 0.80 5.54 -7.82
C ALA A 75 0.55 6.70 -8.79
N LYS A 76 -0.64 6.76 -9.38
CA LYS A 76 -1.12 7.97 -10.08
C LYS A 76 -1.83 8.88 -9.07
N ARG A 77 -1.92 10.18 -9.36
CA ARG A 77 -2.58 11.16 -8.47
C ARG A 77 -4.00 10.74 -8.05
N HIS A 78 -4.76 10.08 -8.91
CA HIS A 78 -6.12 9.59 -8.63
C HIS A 78 -6.18 8.29 -7.80
N ASN A 79 -5.04 7.61 -7.63
CA ASN A 79 -4.89 6.40 -6.82
C ASN A 79 -4.39 6.70 -5.40
N MET A 80 -4.01 7.95 -5.11
CA MET A 80 -3.55 8.38 -3.79
C MET A 80 -4.72 9.02 -3.04
N LEU A 81 -5.20 8.36 -1.99
CA LEU A 81 -6.12 9.00 -1.05
C LEU A 81 -5.34 9.85 -0.05
N HIS A 82 -5.85 11.05 0.20
CA HIS A 82 -5.35 11.93 1.23
C HIS A 82 -6.33 11.87 2.41
N THR A 83 -5.89 11.34 3.55
CA THR A 83 -6.52 11.69 4.81
C THR A 83 -6.04 13.10 5.17
N SER A 84 -6.98 13.98 5.45
CA SER A 84 -6.81 15.42 5.70
C SER A 84 -6.04 15.77 6.98
N LEU A 85 -5.19 14.86 7.46
CA LEU A 85 -4.27 15.14 8.55
C LEU A 85 -3.19 16.07 7.96
N LYS A 86 -3.31 17.34 8.36
CA LYS A 86 -2.30 18.39 8.20
C LYS A 86 -0.92 17.80 8.43
N ASN A 87 0.10 18.32 7.73
CA ASN A 87 1.54 18.04 7.86
C ASN A 87 2.01 17.88 9.31
N GLU A 88 1.65 16.77 9.94
CA GLU A 88 1.89 16.47 11.33
C GLU A 88 2.52 15.08 11.31
N GLY A 89 3.79 15.08 11.62
CA GLY A 89 4.58 13.89 11.86
C GLY A 89 6.03 14.26 12.12
N THR A 90 6.69 13.51 12.98
CA THR A 90 8.13 13.68 13.23
C THR A 90 8.93 12.69 12.38
N PRO A 91 10.20 12.99 12.07
CA PRO A 91 11.11 11.97 11.54
C PRO A 91 11.02 10.68 12.36
N ASP A 92 11.03 9.54 11.66
CA ASP A 92 11.01 8.20 12.24
C ASP A 92 9.72 7.79 12.99
N GLU A 93 8.59 8.45 12.73
CA GLU A 93 7.28 8.01 13.23
C GLU A 93 6.77 6.77 12.46
N VAL A 94 5.88 6.00 13.10
CA VAL A 94 5.27 4.78 12.52
C VAL A 94 3.97 5.14 11.80
N TYR A 95 3.86 4.74 10.55
CA TYR A 95 2.73 5.04 9.67
C TYR A 95 2.00 3.77 9.26
N ASN A 96 0.68 3.90 9.09
CA ASN A 96 -0.14 2.87 8.45
C ASN A 96 -0.23 3.15 6.95
N VAL A 97 0.37 2.27 6.15
CA VAL A 97 0.26 2.26 4.69
C VAL A 97 -0.80 1.24 4.30
N THR A 98 -1.96 1.72 3.87
CA THR A 98 -3.05 0.86 3.38
C THR A 98 -3.06 0.82 1.86
N MET A 99 -2.86 -0.37 1.29
CA MET A 99 -3.02 -0.66 -0.13
C MET A 99 -4.35 -1.36 -0.37
N GLY A 100 -5.27 -0.70 -1.06
CA GLY A 100 -6.53 -1.27 -1.54
C GLY A 100 -6.42 -1.70 -3.00
N PHE A 101 -6.81 -2.94 -3.28
CA PHE A 101 -6.91 -3.49 -4.63
C PHE A 101 -8.38 -3.74 -4.95
N TYR A 102 -8.86 -3.13 -6.04
CA TYR A 102 -10.21 -3.35 -6.58
C TYR A 102 -10.12 -3.58 -8.09
N GLY A 103 -10.20 -4.84 -8.51
CA GLY A 103 -9.90 -5.21 -9.89
C GLY A 103 -8.45 -4.84 -10.26
N ALA A 104 -8.26 -4.18 -11.40
CA ALA A 104 -6.94 -3.70 -11.83
C ALA A 104 -6.54 -2.33 -11.22
N LYS A 105 -7.30 -1.81 -10.26
CA LYS A 105 -7.03 -0.50 -9.65
C LYS A 105 -6.36 -0.69 -8.29
N LEU A 106 -5.17 -0.13 -8.15
CA LEU A 106 -4.48 0.06 -6.89
C LEU A 106 -4.85 1.42 -6.31
N GLN A 107 -5.19 1.45 -5.04
CA GLN A 107 -5.37 2.64 -4.23
C GLN A 107 -4.43 2.57 -3.03
N ILE A 108 -3.69 3.65 -2.77
CA ILE A 108 -2.77 3.73 -1.63
C ILE A 108 -3.24 4.87 -0.74
N SER A 109 -3.39 4.57 0.55
CA SER A 109 -3.63 5.50 1.63
C SER A 109 -2.46 5.44 2.61
N LEU A 110 -2.00 6.62 3.04
CA LEU A 110 -0.94 6.78 4.03
C LEU A 110 -1.56 7.50 5.22
N ASP A 111 -1.56 6.87 6.39
CA ASP A 111 -2.11 7.43 7.62
C ASP A 111 -1.07 7.41 8.75
N VAL A 112 -1.09 8.42 9.61
CA VAL A 112 -0.18 8.51 10.76
C VAL A 112 -0.88 7.88 11.96
N HIS A 113 -0.22 6.93 12.63
CA HIS A 113 -0.75 6.44 13.90
C HIS A 113 -0.71 7.57 14.93
N LYS A 114 -1.88 8.09 15.29
CA LYS A 114 -2.07 8.91 16.51
C LYS A 114 -2.76 8.10 17.58
#